data_AF-G5G9N0-F1
#
_entry.id   AF-G5G9N0-F1
#
_cell.length_a   1.000
_cell.length_b   1.000
_cell.length_c   1.000
_cell.angle_alpha   90.00
_cell.angle_beta   90.00
_cell.angle_gamma   90.00
#
_symmetry.space_group_name_H-M   'P 1'
#
loop_
_entity.id
_entity.type
_entity.pdbx_description
1 polymer ?
#
loop_
_entity_poly.entity_id
_entity_poly.type
_entity_poly.pdbx_seq_one_letter_code
_entity_poly.pdbx_strand_id
1 'polypeptide(L)'
;MRYFSFILFLSSFLLFSCKPSSNKWSSVRQLDEAQGQELLKRSRAQLTAKKYDEAERTIKELRKKYPLALTAREEAILLLDSVHLARSSKELLLIDTDCENVADVDSLRRELEDVVMQKNFYMRKLKYDKTRIKRH
;
A
#
# COMPACT_ATOMS: atom_id res chain seq x y z
N MET A 1 -20.11 -31.78 55.16
CA MET A 1 -20.02 -31.75 53.68
C MET A 1 -21.21 -30.96 53.10
N ARG A 2 -21.19 -29.61 53.15
CA ARG A 2 -22.33 -28.75 52.74
C ARG A 2 -21.90 -27.58 51.82
N TYR A 3 -20.85 -27.77 51.03
CA TYR A 3 -20.38 -26.75 50.07
C TYR A 3 -20.33 -27.25 48.62
N PHE A 4 -20.55 -28.56 48.39
CA PHE A 4 -20.42 -29.15 47.05
C PHE A 4 -21.62 -28.88 46.12
N SER A 5 -22.81 -28.59 46.65
CA SER A 5 -24.00 -28.27 45.83
C SER A 5 -24.09 -26.80 45.39
N PHE A 6 -23.43 -25.87 46.07
CA PHE A 6 -23.49 -24.45 45.71
C PHE A 6 -22.56 -24.08 44.52
N ILE A 7 -21.49 -24.85 44.32
CA ILE A 7 -20.52 -24.62 43.24
C ILE A 7 -21.10 -25.04 41.87
N LEU A 8 -22.01 -26.02 41.85
CA LEU A 8 -22.65 -26.51 40.62
C LEU A 8 -23.75 -25.58 40.07
N PHE A 9 -24.29 -24.67 40.89
CA PHE A 9 -25.32 -23.73 40.45
C PHE A 9 -24.72 -22.41 39.92
N LEU A 10 -23.51 -22.04 40.35
CA LEU A 10 -22.83 -20.80 39.93
C LEU A 10 -22.10 -20.93 38.57
N SER A 11 -21.76 -22.16 38.15
CA SER A 11 -21.11 -22.41 36.86
C SER A 11 -22.07 -22.44 35.67
N SER A 12 -23.38 -22.60 35.89
CA SER A 12 -24.38 -22.68 34.82
C SER A 12 -24.83 -21.30 34.30
N PHE A 13 -24.54 -20.22 35.02
CA PHE A 13 -24.92 -18.86 34.61
C PHE A 13 -23.89 -18.14 33.72
N LEU A 14 -22.69 -18.71 33.54
CA LEU A 14 -21.62 -18.10 32.73
C LEU A 14 -21.61 -18.56 31.26
N LEU A 15 -22.46 -19.50 30.86
CA LEU A 15 -22.50 -20.04 29.49
C LEU A 15 -23.57 -19.40 28.59
N PHE A 16 -24.34 -18.41 29.08
CA PHE A 16 -25.47 -17.82 28.34
C PHE A 16 -25.26 -16.38 27.83
N SER A 17 -24.02 -15.87 27.80
CA SER A 17 -23.74 -14.54 27.22
C SER A 17 -22.57 -14.56 26.25
N CYS A 18 -22.84 -15.06 25.05
CA CYS A 18 -22.22 -14.53 23.83
C CYS A 18 -23.11 -14.88 22.64
N LYS A 19 -24.20 -14.12 22.46
CA LYS A 19 -24.87 -14.09 21.15
C LYS A 19 -23.89 -13.39 20.21
N PRO A 20 -23.37 -14.02 19.14
CA PRO A 20 -22.52 -13.33 18.19
C PRO A 20 -23.38 -12.23 17.55
N SER A 21 -23.17 -10.98 17.97
CA SER A 21 -23.75 -9.85 17.27
C SER A 21 -23.28 -9.95 15.83
N SER A 22 -24.19 -10.05 14.87
CA SER A 22 -23.86 -10.05 13.44
C SER A 22 -22.84 -8.94 13.17
N ASN A 23 -21.59 -9.31 12.90
CA ASN A 23 -20.47 -8.37 12.85
C ASN A 23 -20.55 -7.51 11.58
N LYS A 24 -21.45 -6.52 11.55
CA LYS A 24 -21.56 -5.53 10.45
C LYS A 24 -20.21 -4.87 10.17
N TRP A 25 -19.37 -4.72 11.20
CA TRP A 25 -18.01 -4.21 11.07
C TRP A 25 -17.08 -5.15 10.29
N SER A 26 -17.24 -6.47 10.39
CA SER A 26 -16.41 -7.40 9.60
C SER A 26 -16.84 -7.43 8.14
N SER A 27 -18.14 -7.30 7.86
CA SER A 27 -18.65 -7.28 6.47
C SER A 27 -18.26 -6.01 5.72
N VAL A 28 -18.35 -4.83 6.36
CA VAL A 28 -17.88 -3.57 5.77
C VAL A 28 -16.39 -3.63 5.48
N ARG A 29 -15.58 -4.12 6.43
CA ARG A 29 -14.14 -4.30 6.21
C ARG A 29 -13.84 -5.24 5.04
N GLN A 30 -14.54 -6.38 4.93
CA GLN A 30 -14.36 -7.31 3.82
C GLN A 30 -14.74 -6.67 2.47
N LEU A 31 -15.81 -5.88 2.43
CA LEU A 31 -16.21 -5.16 1.24
C LEU A 31 -15.18 -4.10 0.83
N ASP A 32 -14.73 -3.28 1.78
CA ASP A 32 -13.65 -2.30 1.57
C ASP A 32 -12.39 -2.99 1.05
N GLU A 33 -11.99 -4.11 1.65
CA GLU A 33 -10.82 -4.88 1.22
C GLU A 33 -10.98 -5.37 -0.22
N ALA A 34 -12.13 -5.96 -0.58
CA ALA A 34 -12.38 -6.42 -1.94
C ALA A 34 -12.33 -5.27 -2.96
N GLN A 35 -12.95 -4.12 -2.66
CA GLN A 35 -12.95 -2.95 -3.53
C GLN A 35 -11.56 -2.30 -3.63
N GLY A 36 -10.83 -2.26 -2.52
CA GLY A 36 -9.45 -1.80 -2.47
C GLY A 36 -8.53 -2.65 -3.35
N GLN A 37 -8.68 -3.97 -3.31
CA GLN A 37 -7.91 -4.90 -4.13
C GLN A 37 -8.18 -4.72 -5.64
N GLU A 38 -9.43 -4.40 -6.03
CA GLU A 38 -9.75 -4.08 -7.43
C GLU A 38 -9.04 -2.80 -7.91
N LEU A 39 -9.06 -1.73 -7.11
CA LEU A 39 -8.30 -0.51 -7.44
C LEU A 39 -6.79 -0.76 -7.47
N LEU A 40 -6.28 -1.60 -6.57
CA LEU A 40 -4.87 -1.97 -6.54
C LEU A 40 -4.47 -2.71 -7.82
N LYS A 41 -5.28 -3.68 -8.26
CA LYS A 41 -5.10 -4.39 -9.54
C LYS A 41 -5.10 -3.44 -10.72
N ARG A 42 -6.02 -2.48 -10.76
CA ARG A 42 -6.05 -1.41 -11.78
C ARG A 42 -4.77 -0.59 -11.77
N SER A 43 -4.30 -0.17 -10.60
CA SER A 43 -3.05 0.59 -10.48
C SER A 43 -1.83 -0.20 -10.96
N ARG A 44 -1.79 -1.52 -10.70
CA ARG A 44 -0.73 -2.40 -11.22
C ARG A 44 -0.76 -2.44 -12.75
N ALA A 45 -1.94 -2.55 -13.36
CA ALA A 45 -2.10 -2.52 -14.81
C ALA A 45 -1.71 -1.16 -15.42
N GLN A 46 -2.00 -0.05 -14.74
CA GLN A 46 -1.54 1.27 -15.16
C GLN A 46 -0.02 1.42 -15.08
N LEU A 47 0.61 0.88 -14.03
CA LEU A 47 2.07 0.83 -13.91
C LEU A 47 2.71 0.01 -15.05
N THR A 48 2.18 -1.18 -15.35
CA THR A 48 2.71 -2.00 -16.46
C THR A 48 2.55 -1.32 -17.81
N ALA A 49 1.45 -0.57 -18.00
CA ALA A 49 1.23 0.27 -19.18
C ALA A 49 2.04 1.59 -19.18
N LYS A 50 2.94 1.80 -18.21
CA LYS A 50 3.74 3.03 -18.03
C LYS A 50 2.91 4.31 -17.83
N LYS A 51 1.66 4.18 -17.37
CA LYS A 51 0.74 5.28 -17.07
C LYS A 51 0.89 5.73 -15.62
N TYR A 52 2.02 6.35 -15.29
CA TYR A 52 2.41 6.60 -13.89
C TYR A 52 1.44 7.53 -13.16
N ASP A 53 0.97 8.61 -13.81
CA ASP A 53 0.04 9.56 -13.18
C ASP A 53 -1.32 8.93 -12.89
N GLU A 54 -1.80 8.09 -13.80
CA GLU A 54 -3.04 7.35 -13.58
C GLU A 54 -2.89 6.35 -12.43
N ALA A 55 -1.77 5.61 -12.37
CA ALA A 55 -1.48 4.68 -11.28
C ALA A 55 -1.45 5.40 -9.92
N GLU A 56 -0.77 6.54 -9.85
CA GLU A 56 -0.70 7.35 -8.63
C GLU A 56 -2.09 7.88 -8.20
N ARG A 57 -2.90 8.36 -9.15
CA ARG A 57 -4.28 8.79 -8.87
C ARG A 57 -5.14 7.64 -8.33
N THR A 58 -5.06 6.47 -8.95
CA THR A 58 -5.80 5.27 -8.51
C THR A 58 -5.40 4.85 -7.09
N ILE A 59 -4.11 4.92 -6.73
CA ILE A 59 -3.65 4.64 -5.37
C ILE A 59 -4.18 5.67 -4.36
N LYS A 60 -4.15 6.96 -4.71
CA LYS A 60 -4.71 8.02 -3.85
C LYS A 60 -6.21 7.83 -3.65
N GLU A 61 -6.93 7.44 -4.70
CA GLU A 61 -8.35 7.11 -4.65
C GLU A 61 -8.61 5.92 -3.72
N LEU A 62 -7.87 4.82 -3.86
CA LEU A 62 -7.97 3.64 -2.99
C LEU A 62 -7.84 4.03 -1.52
N ARG A 63 -6.79 4.78 -1.17
CA ARG A 63 -6.51 5.16 0.22
C ARG A 63 -7.56 6.10 0.81
N LYS A 64 -8.24 6.89 -0.04
CA LYS A 64 -9.29 7.83 0.36
C LYS A 64 -10.65 7.16 0.48
N LYS A 65 -11.02 6.31 -0.49
CA LYS A 65 -12.35 5.71 -0.58
C LYS A 65 -12.54 4.50 0.33
N TYR A 66 -11.49 3.70 0.54
CA TYR A 66 -11.57 2.43 1.27
C TYR A 66 -10.64 2.44 2.49
N PRO A 67 -10.96 3.22 3.54
CA PRO A 67 -10.09 3.35 4.70
C PRO A 67 -9.93 2.03 5.47
N LEU A 68 -10.88 1.09 5.38
CA LEU A 68 -10.81 -0.19 6.11
C LEU A 68 -10.11 -1.30 5.32
N ALA A 69 -9.70 -1.05 4.07
CA ALA A 69 -8.95 -1.96 3.22
C ALA A 69 -7.47 -2.02 3.62
N LEU A 70 -7.18 -2.49 4.84
CA LEU A 70 -5.84 -2.40 5.44
C LEU A 70 -4.78 -3.07 4.59
N THR A 71 -5.04 -4.27 4.08
CA THR A 71 -4.06 -5.03 3.29
C THR A 71 -3.85 -4.36 1.93
N ALA A 72 -4.92 -4.01 1.22
CA ALA A 72 -4.84 -3.30 -0.04
C ALA A 72 -4.11 -1.95 0.10
N ARG A 73 -4.31 -1.23 1.21
CA ARG A 73 -3.64 0.06 1.47
C ARG A 73 -2.15 -0.11 1.73
N GLU A 74 -1.75 -1.14 2.48
CA GLU A 74 -0.33 -1.47 2.70
C GLU A 74 0.36 -1.80 1.38
N GLU A 75 -0.25 -2.65 0.56
CA GLU A 75 0.27 -2.98 -0.76
C GLU A 75 0.30 -1.75 -1.69
N ALA A 76 -0.69 -0.86 -1.59
CA ALA A 76 -0.76 0.37 -2.39
C ALA A 76 0.38 1.35 -2.06
N ILE A 77 0.84 1.39 -0.80
CA ILE A 77 2.01 2.21 -0.41
C ILE A 77 3.27 1.70 -1.12
N LEU A 78 3.48 0.38 -1.11
CA LEU A 78 4.63 -0.25 -1.79
C LEU A 78 4.54 -0.05 -3.32
N LEU A 79 3.33 -0.15 -3.87
CA LEU A 79 3.09 0.08 -5.28
C LEU A 79 3.39 1.54 -5.66
N LEU A 80 3.02 2.50 -4.81
CA LEU A 80 3.30 3.92 -5.06
C LEU A 80 4.80 4.19 -5.14
N ASP A 81 5.59 3.63 -4.22
CA ASP A 81 7.05 3.74 -4.28
C ASP A 81 7.63 3.08 -5.53
N SER A 82 7.02 1.99 -6.00
CA SER A 82 7.39 1.34 -7.26
C SER A 82 7.03 2.19 -8.47
N VAL A 83 5.89 2.89 -8.46
CA VAL A 83 5.49 3.85 -9.49
C VAL A 83 6.50 4.99 -9.59
N HIS A 84 6.89 5.57 -8.46
CA HIS A 84 7.88 6.65 -8.45
C HIS A 84 9.24 6.17 -8.93
N LEU A 85 9.70 4.99 -8.49
CA LEU A 85 10.96 4.42 -8.98
C LEU A 85 10.94 4.20 -10.50
N ALA A 86 9.85 3.68 -11.04
CA ALA A 86 9.69 3.47 -12.47
C ALA A 86 9.63 4.78 -13.25
N ARG A 87 8.94 5.81 -12.71
CA ARG A 87 8.88 7.15 -13.30
C ARG A 87 10.27 7.79 -13.38
N SER A 88 11.00 7.88 -12.27
CA SER A 88 12.36 8.45 -12.25
C SER A 88 13.32 7.65 -13.14
N SER A 89 13.16 6.32 -13.23
CA SER A 89 13.99 5.52 -14.14
C SER A 89 13.71 5.82 -15.62
N LYS A 90 12.45 6.10 -15.98
CA LYS A 90 12.11 6.52 -17.35
C LYS A 90 12.65 7.92 -17.63
N GLU A 91 12.52 8.84 -16.69
CA GLU A 91 13.00 10.21 -16.81
C GLU A 91 14.52 10.28 -17.03
N LEU A 92 15.30 9.48 -16.29
CA LEU A 92 16.74 9.34 -16.55
C LEU A 92 17.06 8.88 -17.98
N LEU A 93 16.28 7.96 -18.53
CA LEU A 93 16.49 7.50 -19.91
C LEU A 93 16.20 8.61 -20.94
N LEU A 94 15.27 9.53 -20.64
CA LEU A 94 14.97 10.66 -21.52
C LEU A 94 16.06 11.73 -21.45
N ILE A 95 16.52 12.06 -20.23
CA ILE A 95 17.62 13.02 -20.04
C ILE A 95 18.89 12.53 -20.73
N ASP A 96 19.21 11.23 -20.62
CA ASP A 96 20.39 10.63 -21.27
C ASP A 96 20.32 10.74 -22.81
N THR A 97 19.13 10.62 -23.40
CA THR A 97 18.94 10.83 -24.85
C THR A 97 19.00 12.30 -25.27
N ASP A 98 18.58 13.22 -24.39
CA ASP A 98 18.51 14.65 -24.70
C ASP A 98 19.87 15.35 -24.55
N CYS A 99 20.81 14.76 -23.78
CA CYS A 99 22.19 15.25 -23.59
C CYS A 99 22.94 15.61 -24.88
N GLU A 100 22.58 15.04 -26.02
CA GLU A 100 23.27 15.29 -27.30
C GLU A 100 22.95 16.66 -27.93
N ASN A 101 21.90 17.38 -27.47
CA ASN A 101 21.37 18.54 -28.19
C ASN A 101 21.17 19.84 -27.37
N VAL A 102 21.76 19.98 -26.16
CA VAL A 102 21.41 21.08 -25.23
C VAL A 102 22.47 22.18 -25.14
N ALA A 103 22.03 23.45 -25.22
CA ALA A 103 22.86 24.64 -25.08
C ALA A 103 23.18 25.03 -23.61
N ASP A 104 22.40 24.54 -22.64
CA ASP A 104 22.56 24.78 -21.20
C ASP A 104 22.83 23.47 -20.45
N VAL A 105 24.12 23.11 -20.39
CA VAL A 105 24.62 21.88 -19.76
C VAL A 105 24.44 21.90 -18.24
N ASP A 106 24.51 23.06 -17.59
CA ASP A 106 24.46 23.18 -16.13
C ASP A 106 23.03 23.04 -15.58
N SER A 107 22.02 23.47 -16.34
CA SER A 107 20.62 23.17 -16.00
C SER A 107 20.34 21.66 -16.12
N LEU A 108 20.76 21.05 -17.23
CA LEU A 108 20.58 19.62 -17.47
C LEU A 108 21.26 18.75 -16.41
N ARG A 109 22.47 19.14 -15.97
CA ARG A 109 23.20 18.43 -14.90
C ARG A 109 22.43 18.43 -13.58
N ARG A 110 21.81 19.55 -13.21
CA ARG A 110 21.02 19.66 -11.97
C ARG A 110 19.78 18.78 -12.03
N GLU A 111 19.07 18.79 -13.15
CA GLU A 111 17.90 17.93 -13.36
C GLU A 111 18.29 16.44 -13.29
N LEU A 112 19.41 16.07 -13.91
CA LEU A 112 19.95 14.71 -13.84
C LEU A 112 20.25 14.31 -12.38
N GLU A 113 20.92 15.16 -11.61
CA GLU A 113 21.24 14.93 -10.20
C GLU A 113 19.97 14.70 -9.35
N ASP A 114 18.94 15.52 -9.56
CA ASP A 114 17.67 15.42 -8.84
C ASP A 114 16.95 14.09 -9.13
N VAL A 115 16.87 13.70 -10.41
CA VAL A 115 16.21 12.45 -10.80
C VAL A 115 17.00 11.23 -10.31
N VAL A 116 18.33 11.26 -10.35
CA VAL A 116 19.19 10.21 -9.78
C VAL A 116 18.96 10.08 -8.27
N MET A 117 18.91 11.20 -7.55
CA MET A 117 18.64 11.23 -6.12
C MET A 117 17.27 10.61 -5.81
N GLN A 118 16.23 10.98 -6.57
CA GLN A 118 14.88 10.47 -6.40
C GLN A 118 14.80 8.96 -6.63
N LYS A 119 15.37 8.46 -7.73
CA LYS A 119 15.46 7.01 -8.01
C LYS A 119 16.12 6.26 -6.85
N ASN A 120 17.26 6.78 -6.37
CA ASN A 120 18.01 6.17 -5.29
C ASN A 120 17.22 6.14 -3.97
N PHE A 121 16.46 7.20 -3.68
CA PHE A 121 15.56 7.25 -2.53
C PHE A 121 14.52 6.13 -2.56
N TYR A 122 13.73 6.02 -3.64
CA TYR A 122 12.67 5.00 -3.74
C TYR A 122 13.23 3.57 -3.79
N MET A 123 14.39 3.38 -4.42
CA MET A 123 15.07 2.09 -4.42
C MET A 123 15.46 1.65 -2.99
N ARG A 124 16.04 2.55 -2.20
CA ARG A 124 16.38 2.26 -0.79
C ARG A 124 15.14 2.01 0.05
N LYS A 125 14.09 2.82 -0.13
CA LYS A 125 12.83 2.67 0.59
C LYS A 125 12.18 1.30 0.33
N LEU A 126 12.05 0.90 -0.94
CA LEU A 126 11.52 -0.42 -1.30
C LEU A 126 12.38 -1.57 -0.78
N LYS A 127 13.70 -1.44 -0.81
CA LYS A 127 14.61 -2.45 -0.22
C LYS A 127 14.35 -2.59 1.28
N TYR A 128 14.25 -1.47 1.99
CA TYR A 128 13.95 -1.46 3.43
C TYR A 128 12.60 -2.13 3.72
N ASP A 129 11.53 -1.73 3.04
CA ASP A 129 10.19 -2.27 3.28
C ASP A 129 10.10 -3.78 3.01
N LYS A 130 10.74 -4.27 1.93
CA LYS A 130 10.83 -5.71 1.65
C LYS A 130 11.53 -6.49 2.75
N THR A 131 12.55 -5.91 3.39
CA THR A 131 13.24 -6.58 4.51
C THR A 131 12.43 -6.57 5.81
N ARG A 132 11.46 -5.67 5.95
CA ARG A 132 10.57 -5.58 7.11
C ARG A 132 9.44 -6.61 7.01
N ILE A 133 8.87 -6.78 5.82
CA ILE A 133 7.82 -7.78 5.55
C ILE A 133 8.31 -9.20 5.85
N LYS A 134 9.58 -9.52 5.55
CA LYS A 134 10.15 -10.86 5.82
C LYS A 134 10.31 -11.22 7.30
N ARG A 135 10.13 -10.27 8.23
CA ARG A 135 10.34 -10.48 9.68
C ARG A 135 9.05 -10.69 10.46
N HIS A 136 7.89 -10.51 9.82
CA HIS A 136 6.57 -10.80 10.38
C HIS A 136 6.06 -12.13 9.84
#